data_AF-A0A7K3EFS6-F1
#
_entry.id   AF-A0A7K3EFS6-F1
#
_cell.length_a   1.000
_cell.length_b   1.000
_cell.length_c   1.000
_cell.angle_alpha   90.00
_cell.angle_beta   90.00
_cell.angle_gamma   90.00
#
_symmetry.space_group_name_H-M   'P 1'
#
loop_
_entity.id
_entity.type
_entity.pdbx_description
1 polymer ?
#
loop_
_entity_poly.entity_id
_entity_poly.type
_entity_poly.pdbx_seq_one_letter_code
_entity_poly.pdbx_strand_id
1 'polypeptide(L)'
;MATLAPSAASAAARAGVHETADRLRSGQYTGGVVSNLAMQVAGTPTFLDTAEQQGVSPELLSPYFALLRRRLAEGGGEEDLTGVIDLLAL
;
A
#
# COMPACT_ATOMS: atom_id res chain seq x y z
N MET A 1 15.03 -33.97 -6.35
CA MET A 1 14.66 -32.55 -6.48
C MET A 1 13.96 -32.14 -5.19
N ALA A 2 14.61 -31.35 -4.34
CA ALA A 2 14.02 -30.89 -3.08
C ALA A 2 13.05 -29.73 -3.38
N THR A 3 11.78 -29.91 -3.00
CA THR A 3 10.76 -28.85 -3.15
C THR A 3 11.03 -27.81 -2.06
N LEU A 4 11.40 -26.59 -2.43
CA LEU A 4 11.56 -25.48 -1.49
C LEU A 4 10.21 -25.17 -0.86
N ALA A 5 10.08 -25.44 0.45
CA ALA A 5 8.92 -24.98 1.20
C ALA A 5 8.83 -23.45 1.14
N PRO A 6 7.62 -22.86 1.10
CA PRO A 6 7.46 -21.42 1.01
C PRO A 6 8.13 -20.73 2.20
N SER A 7 8.92 -19.68 1.92
CA SER A 7 9.54 -18.84 2.96
C SER A 7 8.47 -18.13 3.79
N ALA A 8 8.80 -17.75 5.03
CA ALA A 8 7.90 -16.97 5.89
C ALA A 8 7.38 -15.70 5.18
N ALA A 9 8.23 -15.04 4.40
CA ALA A 9 7.84 -13.87 3.58
C ALA A 9 6.77 -14.22 2.54
N SER A 10 6.90 -15.36 1.84
CA SER A 10 5.89 -15.80 0.87
C SER A 10 4.58 -16.26 1.53
N ALA A 11 4.64 -16.77 2.77
CA ALA A 11 3.45 -17.07 3.55
C ALA A 11 2.72 -15.79 3.98
N ALA A 12 3.47 -14.78 4.46
CA ALA A 12 2.92 -13.47 4.82
C ALA A 12 2.31 -12.76 3.61
N ALA A 13 2.97 -12.77 2.44
CA ALA A 13 2.43 -12.17 1.22
C ALA A 13 1.09 -12.80 0.80
N ARG A 14 0.96 -14.14 0.89
CA ARG A 14 -0.31 -14.82 0.61
C ARG A 14 -1.40 -14.46 1.60
N ALA A 15 -1.07 -14.34 2.89
CA ALA A 15 -2.03 -13.90 3.91
C ALA A 15 -2.53 -12.47 3.62
N GLY A 16 -1.62 -11.56 3.23
CA GLY A 16 -1.98 -10.19 2.85
C GLY A 16 -2.96 -10.13 1.68
N VAL A 17 -2.86 -11.04 0.69
CA VAL A 17 -3.84 -11.11 -0.42
C VAL A 17 -5.25 -11.39 0.09
N HIS A 18 -5.42 -12.32 1.03
CA HIS A 18 -6.73 -12.63 1.60
C HIS A 18 -7.28 -11.45 2.41
N GLU A 19 -6.43 -10.79 3.20
CA GLU A 19 -6.80 -9.61 3.98
C GLU A 19 -7.26 -8.45 3.08
N THR A 20 -6.53 -8.15 2.01
CA THR A 20 -6.94 -7.16 1.00
C THR A 20 -8.28 -7.54 0.36
N ALA A 21 -8.48 -8.81 -0.01
CA ALA A 21 -9.73 -9.27 -0.60
C ALA A 21 -10.93 -9.12 0.35
N ASP A 22 -10.75 -9.38 1.64
CA ASP A 22 -11.80 -9.23 2.65
C ASP A 22 -12.13 -7.75 2.91
N ARG A 23 -11.13 -6.87 2.91
CA ARG A 23 -11.33 -5.40 2.96
C ARG A 23 -12.13 -4.91 1.75
N LEU A 24 -11.76 -5.35 0.54
CA LEU A 24 -12.49 -5.00 -0.69
C LEU A 24 -13.95 -5.47 -0.65
N ARG A 25 -14.20 -6.68 -0.14
CA ARG A 25 -15.57 -7.23 -0.07
C ARG A 25 -16.44 -6.53 0.96
N SER A 26 -15.85 -6.09 2.08
CA SER A 26 -16.57 -5.48 3.19
C SER A 26 -16.69 -3.96 3.10
N GLY A 27 -15.78 -3.30 2.37
CA GLY A 27 -15.63 -1.85 2.39
C GLY A 27 -15.08 -1.30 3.72
N GLN A 28 -14.56 -2.17 4.60
CA GLN A 28 -14.02 -1.78 5.91
C GLN A 28 -12.50 -1.77 5.86
N TYR A 29 -11.90 -0.57 5.77
CA TYR A 29 -10.46 -0.42 5.55
C TYR A 29 -9.61 -0.24 6.80
N THR A 30 -10.21 -0.03 7.97
CA THR A 30 -9.47 0.31 9.22
C THR A 30 -9.19 -0.91 10.12
N GLY A 31 -9.78 -2.07 9.83
CA GLY A 31 -9.64 -3.27 10.64
C GLY A 31 -8.24 -3.88 10.55
N GLY A 32 -7.60 -4.11 11.71
CA GLY A 32 -6.35 -4.88 11.81
C GLY A 32 -5.14 -4.23 11.13
N VAL A 33 -5.20 -2.92 10.87
CA VAL A 33 -4.16 -2.20 10.11
C VAL A 33 -2.94 -1.95 11.00
N VAL A 34 -1.79 -2.47 10.59
CA VAL A 34 -0.51 -2.25 11.28
C VAL A 34 0.24 -1.04 10.70
N SER A 35 0.21 -0.88 9.37
CA SER A 35 0.88 0.20 8.63
C SER A 35 -0.15 1.02 7.84
N ASN A 36 -0.79 1.95 8.54
CA ASN A 36 -1.89 2.76 7.99
C ASN A 36 -1.44 3.74 6.89
N LEU A 37 -2.41 4.30 6.19
CA LEU A 37 -2.19 5.20 5.06
C LEU A 37 -1.36 6.43 5.47
N ALA A 38 -1.62 7.02 6.64
CA ALA A 38 -0.86 8.16 7.12
C ALA A 38 0.63 7.83 7.28
N MET A 39 0.96 6.66 7.84
CA MET A 39 2.34 6.17 7.94
C MET A 39 2.97 5.97 6.57
N GLN A 40 2.25 5.35 5.62
CA GLN A 40 2.78 5.13 4.27
C GLN A 40 3.02 6.45 3.52
N VAL A 41 2.11 7.42 3.62
CA VAL A 41 2.28 8.75 3.01
C VAL A 41 3.48 9.49 3.60
N ALA A 42 3.70 9.39 4.91
CA ALA A 42 4.84 10.02 5.57
C ALA A 42 6.20 9.52 5.04
N GLY A 43 6.28 8.29 4.52
CA GLY A 43 7.50 7.74 3.91
C GLY A 43 7.74 8.16 2.45
N THR A 44 6.75 8.76 1.78
CA THR A 44 6.86 9.09 0.35
C THR A 44 8.00 10.06 0.00
N PRO A 45 8.34 11.10 0.79
CA PRO A 45 9.45 11.99 0.47
C PRO A 45 10.79 11.25 0.44
N THR A 46 11.06 10.42 1.46
CA THR A 46 12.29 9.61 1.52
C THR A 46 12.42 8.68 0.32
N PHE A 47 11.31 8.11 -0.16
CA PHE A 47 11.32 7.26 -1.35
C PHE A 47 11.76 8.05 -2.59
N LEU A 48 11.18 9.23 -2.81
CA LEU A 48 11.47 10.07 -3.97
C LEU A 48 12.91 10.62 -3.93
N ASP A 49 13.35 11.10 -2.77
CA ASP A 49 14.72 11.59 -2.57
C ASP A 49 15.74 10.49 -2.84
N THR A 50 15.44 9.25 -2.40
CA THR A 50 16.31 8.10 -2.67
C THR A 50 16.32 7.74 -4.15
N ALA A 51 15.17 7.74 -4.82
CA ALA A 51 15.10 7.47 -6.26
C ALA A 51 15.94 8.46 -7.06
N GLU A 52 15.85 9.76 -6.74
CA GLU A 52 16.68 10.80 -7.34
C GLU A 52 18.17 10.56 -7.10
N GLN A 53 18.57 10.28 -5.85
CA GLN A 53 19.97 9.98 -5.51
C GLN A 53 20.53 8.76 -6.24
N GLN A 54 19.69 7.77 -6.52
CA GLN A 54 20.06 6.57 -7.27
C GLN A 54 19.94 6.75 -8.79
N GLY A 55 19.55 7.93 -9.28
CA GLY A 55 19.35 8.20 -10.71
C GLY A 55 18.19 7.40 -11.33
N VAL A 56 17.20 7.02 -10.52
CA VAL A 56 16.03 6.23 -10.93
C VAL A 56 14.82 7.15 -11.08
N SER A 57 14.17 7.11 -12.25
CA SER A 57 12.92 7.86 -12.48
C SER A 57 11.79 7.34 -11.58
N PRO A 58 11.09 8.23 -10.83
CA PRO A 58 9.93 7.84 -10.02
C PRO A 58 8.60 7.93 -10.81
N GLU A 59 8.63 8.00 -12.14
CA GLU A 59 7.46 8.30 -12.98
C GLU A 59 6.27 7.34 -12.79
N LEU A 60 6.53 6.05 -12.51
CA LEU A 60 5.47 5.07 -12.24
C LEU A 60 4.87 5.19 -10.84
N LEU A 61 5.66 5.69 -9.88
CA LEU A 61 5.26 5.77 -8.47
C LEU A 61 4.67 7.13 -8.10
N SER A 62 5.02 8.18 -8.84
CA SER A 62 4.53 9.54 -8.58
C SER A 62 3.00 9.65 -8.66
N PRO A 63 2.30 9.08 -9.67
CA PRO A 63 0.84 9.07 -9.72
C PRO A 63 0.22 8.28 -8.57
N TYR A 64 0.85 7.16 -8.18
CA TYR A 64 0.41 6.34 -7.06
C TYR A 64 0.51 7.12 -5.74
N PHE A 65 1.63 7.79 -5.45
CA PHE A 65 1.77 8.65 -4.27
C PHE A 65 0.82 9.86 -4.27
N ALA A 66 0.38 10.34 -5.44
CA ALA A 66 -0.65 11.36 -5.51
C ALA A 66 -2.01 10.83 -5.03
N LEU A 67 -2.38 9.60 -5.38
CA LEU A 67 -3.60 8.95 -4.89
C LEU A 67 -3.56 8.75 -3.37
N LEU A 68 -2.42 8.33 -2.81
CA LEU A 68 -2.28 8.13 -1.35
C LEU A 68 -2.53 9.43 -0.59
N ARG A 69 -1.89 10.51 -1.05
CA ARG A 69 -2.04 11.84 -0.45
C ARG A 69 -3.47 12.37 -0.57
N ARG A 70 -4.13 12.12 -1.72
CA ARG A 70 -5.53 12.49 -1.90
C ARG A 70 -6.44 11.77 -0.90
N ARG A 71 -6.32 10.44 -0.77
CA ARG A 71 -7.15 9.68 0.18
C ARG A 71 -6.88 10.09 1.63
N LEU A 72 -5.62 10.39 1.97
CA LEU A 72 -5.28 10.93 3.28
C LEU A 72 -5.98 12.27 3.55
N ALA A 73 -5.99 13.17 2.56
CA ALA A 73 -6.67 14.46 2.67
C ALA A 73 -8.20 14.33 2.79
N GLU A 74 -8.79 13.27 2.24
CA GLU A 74 -10.21 12.92 2.38
C GLU A 74 -10.53 12.25 3.75
N GLY A 75 -9.53 12.05 4.62
CA GLY A 75 -9.69 11.55 5.99
C GLY A 75 -9.33 10.08 6.19
N GLY A 76 -8.81 9.39 5.17
CA GLY A 76 -8.48 7.96 5.22
C GLY A 76 -7.21 7.59 6.00
N GLY A 77 -6.73 8.43 6.92
CA GLY A 77 -5.40 8.27 7.53
C GLY A 77 -5.18 6.95 8.27
N GLU A 78 -6.22 6.44 8.93
CA GLU A 78 -6.19 5.16 9.68
C GLU A 78 -6.50 3.93 8.82
N GLU A 79 -6.76 4.13 7.53
CA GLU A 79 -7.10 3.04 6.62
C GLU A 79 -5.86 2.27 6.18
N ASP A 80 -6.07 1.02 5.81
CA ASP A 80 -5.16 0.31 4.94
C ASP A 80 -5.11 0.96 3.56
N LEU A 81 -4.00 0.74 2.86
CA LEU A 81 -3.79 1.17 1.48
C LEU A 81 -4.93 0.76 0.53
N THR A 82 -5.59 -0.37 0.80
CA THR A 82 -6.70 -0.88 -0.02
C THR A 82 -7.80 0.16 -0.24
N GLY A 83 -8.06 1.07 0.72
CA GLY A 83 -9.09 2.12 0.60
C GLY A 83 -8.85 3.13 -0.53
N VAL A 84 -7.60 3.22 -1.04
CA VAL A 84 -7.26 4.08 -2.19
C VAL A 84 -7.99 3.63 -3.46
N ILE A 85 -8.44 2.38 -3.54
CA ILE A 85 -9.17 1.85 -4.71
C ILE A 85 -10.45 2.64 -5.00
N ASP A 86 -11.08 3.22 -3.97
CA ASP A 86 -12.31 4.00 -4.11
C ASP A 86 -12.10 5.30 -4.90
N LEU A 87 -10.85 5.75 -5.04
CA LEU A 87 -10.51 6.89 -5.91
C LEU A 87 -10.48 6.53 -7.40
N LEU A 88 -10.49 5.24 -7.73
CA LEU A 88 -10.39 4.72 -9.10
C LEU A 88 -11.73 4.19 -9.63
N ALA A 89 -12.68 3.91 -8.75
CA ALA A 89 -14.03 3.53 -9.15
C ALA A 89 -14.79 4.77 -9.65
N LEU A 90 -15.28 4.71 -10.90
CA LEU A 90 -16.18 5.69 -11.51
C LEU A 90 -17.64 5.39 -11.14
#